data_AF-A0A3N6IR28-F1
#
_entry.id   AF-A0A3N6IR28-F1
#
_cell.length_a   1.000
_cell.length_b   1.000
_cell.length_c   1.000
_cell.angle_alpha   90.00
_cell.angle_beta   90.00
_cell.angle_gamma   90.00
#
_symmetry.space_group_name_H-M   'P 1'
#
loop_
_entity.id
_entity.type
_entity.pdbx_description
1 polymer ?
#
loop_
_entity_poly.entity_id
_entity_poly.type
_entity_poly.pdbx_seq_one_letter_code
_entity_poly.pdbx_strand_id
1 'polypeptide(L)'
;MNLHDAARRLPDIAVLRDHCRGLAVLHAILEPEAARRFCAFAVTEDGPQSAWLRHRDGRWLRVDFCEAGALLHWHKEPGQGLIAVPDDALKTLRPILHEVRCDCLADPQLMAAALWREKDSDAWRATDDSAPGASPSLLRCLTDRSPERARRFATKRYGTPCDLEAVRHLIGLRPLTDALVAGLNPALDLTDLGPDLASAQYPLTMRLPLVRHLSAVGPGAAAEPSRPRLASPLQPVTTSVVSSLQPHGTALLALDRPRHDLELFRRRDASGLITTAVFRYGADHDQQHFTDLGAEVDSDMVAIGGGASAVDSPHGALLTASYPADDGSAWLASSKDHNVPQPHRLTAFAIGMKIDGVSRQRLVEELLTVVQTRSRRAAHPYVSARVPQGHTLIGGGFRVNWQDPPSGDANGNLATASFPRAGGAWTVRSKDHQISSPCTIDAFAVCLKSSFVIDGAEYTVRAWTDFTESEGSPVPHPSAALPLSPSGYVLTGMGAEALPTEPGSLLWQLEPTTDGTTPGVRAGAKHHGQWSAATLCAWALGIRLQRS
;
A
#
# COMPACT_ATOMS: atom_id res chain seq x y z
N MET A 1 -9.97 -1.00 19.08
CA MET A 1 -9.05 -1.03 20.23
C MET A 1 -9.06 0.38 20.77
N ASN A 2 -9.70 0.55 21.92
CA ASN A 2 -9.70 1.83 22.65
C ASN A 2 -8.47 1.92 23.58
N LEU A 3 -8.33 3.01 24.33
CA LEU A 3 -7.19 3.19 25.23
C LEU A 3 -7.20 2.16 26.37
N HIS A 4 -8.35 1.85 26.96
CA HIS A 4 -8.42 0.82 28.01
C HIS A 4 -8.02 -0.58 27.50
N ASP A 5 -8.39 -0.94 26.26
CA ASP A 5 -7.91 -2.16 25.60
C ASP A 5 -6.40 -2.14 25.40
N ALA A 6 -5.84 -1.00 25.03
CA ALA A 6 -4.41 -0.86 24.85
C ALA A 6 -3.67 -0.95 26.19
N ALA A 7 -4.16 -0.25 27.23
CA ALA A 7 -3.63 -0.31 28.59
C ALA A 7 -3.54 -1.75 29.11
N ARG A 8 -4.59 -2.55 28.89
CA ARG A 8 -4.59 -3.98 29.27
C ARG A 8 -3.58 -4.85 28.51
N ARG A 9 -3.11 -4.41 27.35
CA ARG A 9 -2.25 -5.21 26.45
C ARG A 9 -0.82 -4.71 26.35
N LEU A 10 -0.55 -3.49 26.83
CA LEU A 10 0.81 -2.96 26.85
C LEU A 10 1.68 -3.76 27.83
N PRO A 11 2.93 -4.06 27.48
CA PRO A 11 3.85 -4.80 28.35
C PRO A 11 4.40 -3.89 29.46
N ASP A 12 5.33 -4.36 30.28
CA ASP A 12 6.09 -3.48 31.16
C ASP A 12 6.89 -2.40 30.40
N ILE A 13 7.30 -1.38 31.16
CA ILE A 13 7.98 -0.19 30.62
C ILE A 13 9.28 -0.56 29.90
N ALA A 14 10.07 -1.47 30.46
CA ALA A 14 11.36 -1.87 29.88
C ALA A 14 11.16 -2.63 28.57
N VAL A 15 10.19 -3.55 28.55
CA VAL A 15 9.85 -4.32 27.35
C VAL A 15 9.24 -3.44 26.26
N LEU A 16 8.41 -2.45 26.62
CA LEU A 16 7.89 -1.49 25.64
C LEU A 16 9.02 -0.64 25.05
N ARG A 17 9.94 -0.17 25.90
CA ARG A 17 11.11 0.61 25.47
C ARG A 17 11.97 -0.17 24.49
N ASP A 18 12.29 -1.42 24.80
CA ASP A 18 13.11 -2.28 23.94
C ASP A 18 12.43 -2.57 22.60
N HIS A 19 11.12 -2.77 22.62
CA HIS A 19 10.33 -2.92 21.39
C HIS A 19 10.37 -1.65 20.52
N CYS A 20 10.25 -0.46 21.11
CA CYS A 20 10.36 0.80 20.39
C CYS A 20 11.75 1.02 19.80
N ARG A 21 12.82 0.64 20.52
CA ARG A 21 14.21 0.68 20.00
C ARG A 21 14.39 -0.24 18.79
N GLY A 22 13.88 -1.48 18.89
CA GLY A 22 13.90 -2.44 17.78
C GLY A 22 13.12 -1.95 16.55
N LEU A 23 11.94 -1.35 16.76
CA LEU A 23 11.17 -0.73 15.69
C LEU A 23 11.93 0.42 15.04
N ALA A 24 12.47 1.36 15.80
CA ALA A 24 13.18 2.52 15.25
C ALA A 24 14.33 2.11 14.33
N VAL A 25 15.13 1.12 14.73
CA VAL A 25 16.24 0.62 13.90
C VAL A 25 15.75 -0.12 12.66
N LEU A 26 14.71 -0.96 12.78
CA LEU A 26 14.05 -1.56 11.61
C LEU A 26 13.57 -0.48 10.62
N HIS A 27 12.97 0.58 11.13
CA HIS A 27 12.43 1.66 10.32
C HIS A 27 13.52 2.55 9.69
N ALA A 28 14.68 2.70 10.33
CA ALA A 28 15.85 3.39 9.79
C ALA A 28 16.53 2.59 8.65
N ILE A 29 16.63 1.27 8.80
CA ILE A 29 17.16 0.39 7.74
C ILE A 29 16.27 0.45 6.50
N LEU A 30 14.95 0.39 6.66
CA LEU A 30 14.00 0.33 5.54
C LEU A 30 13.73 1.68 4.87
N GLU A 31 13.93 2.79 5.59
CA GLU A 31 13.71 4.15 5.10
C GLU A 31 14.85 5.05 5.62
N PRO A 32 15.93 5.19 4.83
CA PRO A 32 17.10 5.98 5.22
C PRO A 32 16.74 7.45 5.48
N GLU A 33 15.73 8.00 4.78
CA GLU A 33 15.33 9.39 4.92
C GLU A 33 14.52 9.61 6.22
N ALA A 34 15.16 10.24 7.22
CA ALA A 34 14.59 10.45 8.56
C ALA A 34 13.19 11.09 8.55
N ALA A 35 12.97 12.07 7.67
CA ALA A 35 11.70 12.74 7.50
C ALA A 35 10.56 11.83 7.00
N ARG A 36 10.87 10.62 6.52
CA ARG A 36 9.90 9.66 5.94
C ARG A 36 9.59 8.47 6.84
N ARG A 37 10.45 8.23 7.84
CA ARG A 37 10.37 7.10 8.76
C ARG A 37 9.05 7.06 9.51
N PHE A 38 8.57 5.85 9.75
CA PHE A 38 7.39 5.63 10.57
C PHE A 38 7.71 5.68 12.06
N CYS A 39 8.83 5.09 12.48
CA CYS A 39 9.26 5.09 13.86
C CYS A 39 10.67 5.67 13.96
N ALA A 40 10.89 6.52 14.96
CA ALA A 40 12.21 7.01 15.37
C ALA A 40 12.33 6.90 16.89
N PHE A 41 13.56 6.79 17.39
CA PHE A 41 13.87 6.74 18.82
C PHE A 41 15.10 7.58 19.09
N ALA A 42 15.06 8.40 20.13
CA ALA A 42 16.20 9.18 20.55
C ALA A 42 16.17 9.44 22.06
N VAL A 43 17.35 9.74 22.58
CA VAL A 43 17.52 10.38 23.89
C VAL A 43 17.52 11.88 23.65
N THR A 44 16.65 12.61 24.33
CA THR A 44 16.64 14.08 24.25
C THR A 44 17.77 14.62 25.14
N GLU A 45 18.47 15.69 24.70
CA GLU A 45 19.73 16.16 25.32
C GLU A 45 19.64 16.38 26.85
N ASP A 46 18.44 16.69 27.37
CA ASP A 46 18.17 16.86 28.81
C ASP A 46 16.84 16.22 29.26
N GLY A 47 16.36 15.16 28.58
CA GLY A 47 15.00 14.65 28.79
C GLY A 47 14.82 13.13 28.62
N PRO A 48 13.57 12.65 28.66
CA PRO A 48 13.26 11.23 28.61
C PRO A 48 13.68 10.59 27.29
N GLN A 49 13.93 9.28 27.33
CA GLN A 49 14.05 8.50 26.10
C GLN A 49 12.69 8.50 25.41
N SER A 50 12.67 8.85 24.12
CA SER A 50 11.42 9.11 23.41
C SER A 50 11.35 8.28 22.14
N ALA A 51 10.20 7.66 21.90
CA ALA A 51 9.85 7.05 20.63
C ALA A 51 8.75 7.88 19.95
N TRP A 52 8.88 8.09 18.64
CA TRP A 52 7.88 8.78 17.83
C TRP A 52 7.36 7.84 16.76
N LEU A 53 6.04 7.64 16.72
CA LEU A 53 5.36 6.81 15.73
C LEU A 53 4.46 7.70 14.88
N ARG A 54 4.76 7.80 13.58
CA ARG A 54 4.06 8.68 12.66
C ARG A 54 2.81 8.04 12.06
N HIS A 55 1.69 8.76 12.17
CA HIS A 55 0.50 8.46 11.40
C HIS A 55 0.56 9.07 9.99
N ARG A 56 -0.20 8.50 9.04
CA ARG A 56 -0.17 8.95 7.63
C ARG A 56 -0.73 10.36 7.41
N ASP A 57 -1.49 10.90 8.35
CA ASP A 57 -2.06 12.26 8.34
C ASP A 57 -1.16 13.32 9.02
N GLY A 58 0.09 12.98 9.32
CA GLY A 58 1.05 13.89 9.95
C GLY A 58 0.96 13.98 11.47
N ARG A 59 0.00 13.31 12.12
CA ARG A 59 -0.02 13.16 13.58
C ARG A 59 1.06 12.19 14.04
N TRP A 60 1.53 12.38 15.26
CA TRP A 60 2.50 11.46 15.87
C TRP A 60 1.98 10.98 17.21
N LEU A 61 2.17 9.69 17.48
CA LEU A 61 2.10 9.12 18.81
C LEU A 61 3.51 9.20 19.40
N ARG A 62 3.67 9.90 20.51
CA ARG A 62 4.92 9.96 21.26
C ARG A 62 4.84 9.04 22.46
N VAL A 63 5.94 8.33 22.73
CA VAL A 63 6.12 7.46 23.89
C VAL A 63 7.35 7.93 24.64
N ASP A 64 7.16 8.50 25.82
CA ASP A 64 8.22 9.02 26.67
C ASP A 64 8.49 8.06 27.83
N PHE A 65 9.78 7.76 28.07
CA PHE A 65 10.27 6.89 29.14
C PHE A 65 11.14 7.72 30.09
N CYS A 66 10.72 7.84 31.34
CA CYS A 66 11.34 8.68 32.37
C CYS A 66 11.54 7.89 33.68
N GLU A 67 12.10 8.51 34.71
CA GLU A 67 12.31 7.83 36.00
C GLU A 67 10.99 7.56 36.73
N ALA A 68 10.04 8.50 36.66
CA ALA A 68 8.71 8.33 37.23
C ALA A 68 7.85 7.27 36.53
N GLY A 69 8.15 6.89 35.29
CA GLY A 69 7.35 5.93 34.53
C GLY A 69 7.39 6.14 33.01
N ALA A 70 6.27 5.87 32.34
CA ALA A 70 6.12 6.07 30.91
C ALA A 70 4.79 6.72 30.53
N LEU A 71 4.80 7.52 29.47
CA LEU A 71 3.66 8.26 28.94
C LEU A 71 3.55 8.06 27.43
N LEU A 72 2.35 7.69 26.94
CA LEU A 72 1.98 7.73 25.53
C LEU A 72 0.97 8.86 25.33
N HIS A 73 1.21 9.71 24.35
CA HIS A 73 0.32 10.84 24.02
C HIS A 73 0.39 11.18 22.53
N TRP A 74 -0.65 11.85 22.01
CA TRP A 74 -0.75 12.23 20.60
C TRP A 74 -0.44 13.71 20.38
N HIS A 75 0.22 13.99 19.26
CA HIS A 75 0.53 15.34 18.83
C HIS A 75 -0.18 15.69 17.51
N LYS A 76 -0.90 16.81 17.51
CA LYS A 76 -1.19 17.72 16.39
C LYS A 76 -1.21 19.14 16.97
N GLU A 77 -1.24 20.17 16.12
CA GLU A 77 -1.26 21.60 16.51
C GLU A 77 -1.94 21.87 17.87
N PRO A 78 -1.34 22.72 18.74
CA PRO A 78 -1.87 23.00 20.07
C PRO A 78 -3.37 23.33 20.06
N GLY A 79 -4.16 22.66 20.89
CA GLY A 79 -5.57 23.02 21.14
C GLY A 79 -6.65 22.24 20.39
N GLN A 80 -6.32 21.28 19.51
CA GLN A 80 -7.32 20.41 18.89
C GLN A 80 -7.34 19.01 19.53
N GLY A 81 -8.40 18.69 20.29
CA GLY A 81 -8.66 17.34 20.81
C GLY A 81 -8.22 17.06 22.25
N LEU A 82 -8.14 18.08 23.12
CA LEU A 82 -7.83 17.89 24.54
C LEU A 82 -9.02 17.28 25.30
N ILE A 83 -8.72 16.37 26.22
CA ILE A 83 -9.66 15.72 27.14
C ILE A 83 -9.33 16.18 28.56
N ALA A 84 -10.36 16.47 29.34
CA ALA A 84 -10.22 16.78 30.77
C ALA A 84 -9.77 15.54 31.53
N VAL A 85 -8.64 15.64 32.24
CA VAL A 85 -8.10 14.53 33.04
C VAL A 85 -8.71 14.59 34.45
N PRO A 86 -9.39 13.52 34.93
CA PRO A 86 -9.89 13.48 36.30
C PRO A 86 -8.78 13.66 37.35
N ASP A 87 -9.08 14.30 38.48
CA ASP A 87 -8.08 14.61 39.52
C ASP A 87 -7.29 13.38 40.00
N ASP A 88 -7.94 12.22 40.12
CA ASP A 88 -7.27 10.99 40.55
C ASP A 88 -6.29 10.44 39.51
N ALA A 89 -6.62 10.59 38.22
CA ALA A 89 -5.68 10.28 37.15
C ALA A 89 -4.50 11.27 37.17
N LEU A 90 -4.78 12.56 37.36
CA LEU A 90 -3.79 13.62 37.43
C LEU A 90 -2.78 13.41 38.56
N LYS A 91 -3.21 12.93 39.74
CA LYS A 91 -2.31 12.59 40.86
C LYS A 91 -1.23 11.60 40.44
N THR A 92 -1.61 10.53 39.75
CA THR A 92 -0.67 9.47 39.29
C THR A 92 0.17 9.87 38.08
N LEU A 93 -0.34 10.81 37.28
CA LEU A 93 0.30 11.25 36.04
C LEU A 93 1.29 12.41 36.27
N ARG A 94 1.08 13.22 37.30
CA ARG A 94 1.87 14.43 37.61
C ARG A 94 3.38 14.18 37.74
N PRO A 95 3.87 13.11 38.42
CA PRO A 95 5.30 12.82 38.48
C PRO A 95 5.92 12.66 37.08
N ILE A 96 5.22 11.95 36.18
CA ILE A 96 5.66 11.71 34.80
C ILE A 96 5.64 13.02 33.99
N LEU A 97 4.60 13.84 34.13
CA LEU A 97 4.49 15.13 33.42
C LEU A 97 5.58 16.14 33.83
N HIS A 98 6.09 16.08 35.07
CA HIS A 98 7.20 16.94 35.49
C HIS A 98 8.51 16.63 34.76
N GLU A 99 8.71 15.38 34.36
CA GLU A 99 9.90 14.90 33.66
C GLU A 99 9.73 14.98 32.13
N VAL A 100 8.50 14.81 31.60
CA VAL A 100 8.24 14.89 30.16
C VAL A 100 8.12 16.36 29.70
N ARG A 101 9.05 16.79 28.84
CA ARG A 101 9.01 18.11 28.19
C ARG A 101 8.24 18.04 26.85
N CYS A 102 7.02 18.58 26.81
CA CYS A 102 6.26 18.82 25.58
C CYS A 102 5.39 20.09 25.70
N ASP A 103 5.46 20.97 24.71
CA ASP A 103 4.59 22.16 24.63
C ASP A 103 3.11 21.79 24.52
N CYS A 104 2.82 20.60 24.02
CA CYS A 104 1.50 20.01 23.94
C CYS A 104 0.88 19.63 25.30
N LEU A 105 1.67 19.63 26.38
CA LEU A 105 1.28 19.26 27.73
C LEU A 105 1.28 20.46 28.69
N ALA A 106 1.24 21.69 28.17
CA ALA A 106 1.36 22.92 28.96
C ALA A 106 0.27 23.07 30.04
N ASP A 107 -0.92 22.53 29.81
CA ASP A 107 -1.95 22.38 30.84
C ASP A 107 -2.15 20.89 31.16
N PRO A 108 -1.69 20.40 32.33
CA PRO A 108 -1.81 19.00 32.68
C PRO A 108 -3.26 18.57 32.97
N GLN A 109 -4.21 19.51 33.10
CA GLN A 109 -5.65 19.22 33.20
C GLN A 109 -6.27 18.88 31.84
N LEU A 110 -5.61 19.23 30.73
CA LEU A 110 -6.12 19.07 29.37
C LEU A 110 -5.10 18.31 28.51
N MET A 111 -5.42 17.07 28.11
CA MET A 111 -4.47 16.22 27.36
C MET A 111 -5.07 15.57 26.12
N ALA A 112 -4.27 15.42 25.05
CA ALA A 112 -4.67 14.91 23.74
C ALA A 112 -4.91 13.38 23.66
N ALA A 113 -5.51 12.81 24.70
CA ALA A 113 -5.61 11.38 25.00
C ALA A 113 -4.26 10.76 25.45
N ALA A 114 -4.27 9.99 26.53
CA ALA A 114 -3.02 9.42 27.06
C ALA A 114 -3.15 8.05 27.72
N LEU A 115 -2.04 7.31 27.66
CA LEU A 115 -1.78 6.11 28.45
C LEU A 115 -0.55 6.33 29.29
N TRP A 116 -0.58 5.98 30.56
CA TRP A 116 0.60 6.11 31.42
C TRP A 116 0.74 4.93 32.36
N ARG A 117 1.97 4.71 32.81
CA ARG A 117 2.29 3.74 33.84
C ARG A 117 3.40 4.30 34.71
N GLU A 118 3.14 4.38 36.01
CA GLU A 118 4.16 4.73 37.00
C GLU A 118 5.19 3.60 37.12
N LYS A 119 6.43 3.93 37.45
CA LYS A 119 7.54 2.97 37.56
C LYS A 119 7.21 1.78 38.45
N ASP A 120 6.59 2.03 39.60
CA ASP A 120 6.24 1.02 40.59
C ASP A 120 4.83 0.42 40.41
N SER A 121 4.12 0.83 39.36
CA SER A 121 2.81 0.28 39.02
C SER A 121 2.94 -0.97 38.15
N ASP A 122 2.03 -1.93 38.35
CA ASP A 122 1.87 -3.13 37.54
C ASP A 122 0.95 -2.94 36.33
N ALA A 123 0.19 -1.84 36.28
CA ALA A 123 -0.84 -1.60 35.29
C ALA A 123 -0.68 -0.28 34.54
N TRP A 124 -0.98 -0.29 33.24
CA TRP A 124 -1.19 0.94 32.48
C TRP A 124 -2.56 1.53 32.79
N ARG A 125 -2.61 2.85 32.88
CA ARG A 125 -3.82 3.66 33.05
C ARG A 125 -4.10 4.43 31.77
N ALA A 126 -5.35 4.83 31.59
CA ALA A 126 -5.84 5.58 30.43
C ALA A 126 -6.72 6.75 30.89
N THR A 127 -6.75 7.84 30.12
CA THR A 127 -7.53 9.04 30.46
C THR A 127 -9.03 8.84 30.23
N ASP A 128 -9.42 8.15 29.14
CA ASP A 128 -10.81 7.89 28.74
C ASP A 128 -10.92 6.76 27.68
N ASP A 129 -12.16 6.38 27.30
CA ASP A 129 -12.43 5.37 26.25
C ASP A 129 -12.20 5.89 24.83
N SER A 130 -12.35 7.19 24.60
CA SER A 130 -12.18 7.81 23.29
C SER A 130 -10.79 8.41 23.17
N ALA A 131 -9.93 7.82 22.36
CA ALA A 131 -8.80 8.60 21.87
C ALA A 131 -9.21 9.29 20.56
N PRO A 132 -9.66 10.56 20.57
CA PRO A 132 -9.95 11.31 19.36
C PRO A 132 -8.68 11.42 18.53
N GLY A 133 -8.48 10.45 17.62
CA GLY A 133 -7.31 10.41 16.77
C GLY A 133 -6.22 9.40 17.08
N ALA A 134 -6.35 8.55 18.10
CA ALA A 134 -5.45 7.40 18.18
C ALA A 134 -5.81 6.43 17.07
N SER A 135 -5.03 6.45 15.99
CA SER A 135 -5.11 5.42 14.98
C SER A 135 -4.93 4.06 15.67
N PRO A 136 -5.94 3.18 15.67
CA PRO A 136 -5.84 1.86 16.31
C PRO A 136 -4.67 1.04 15.75
N SER A 137 -4.19 1.41 14.55
CA SER A 137 -3.01 0.82 13.94
C SER A 137 -1.70 1.14 14.68
N LEU A 138 -1.53 2.35 15.23
CA LEU A 138 -0.35 2.75 16.01
C LEU A 138 -0.31 2.02 17.35
N LEU A 139 -1.44 2.00 18.07
CA LEU A 139 -1.58 1.27 19.34
C LEU A 139 -1.33 -0.23 19.18
N ARG A 140 -1.77 -0.81 18.05
CA ARG A 140 -1.48 -2.21 17.73
C ARG A 140 0.00 -2.47 17.45
N CYS A 141 0.80 -1.48 17.05
CA CYS A 141 2.25 -1.67 16.89
C CYS A 141 2.96 -1.79 18.23
N LEU A 142 2.39 -1.22 19.30
CA LEU A 142 2.96 -1.25 20.65
C LEU A 142 2.43 -2.43 21.48
N THR A 143 1.19 -2.87 21.22
CA THR A 143 0.52 -3.95 21.96
C THR A 143 0.72 -5.34 21.36
N ASP A 144 0.80 -5.46 20.03
CA ASP A 144 1.17 -6.70 19.34
C ASP A 144 2.63 -6.62 18.92
N ARG A 145 3.51 -7.09 19.80
CA ARG A 145 4.98 -7.01 19.67
C ARG A 145 5.57 -8.18 18.90
N SER A 146 4.74 -8.97 18.22
CA SER A 146 5.23 -10.11 17.44
C SER A 146 6.10 -9.62 16.27
N PRO A 147 7.23 -10.30 15.98
CA PRO A 147 8.00 -10.03 14.77
C PRO A 147 7.16 -10.10 13.50
N GLU A 148 6.14 -10.95 13.47
CA GLU A 148 5.18 -11.11 12.39
C GLU A 148 4.36 -9.83 12.19
N ARG A 149 3.91 -9.20 13.28
CA ARG A 149 3.23 -7.91 13.25
C ARG A 149 4.15 -6.80 12.79
N ALA A 150 5.36 -6.70 13.35
CA ALA A 150 6.35 -5.69 12.97
C ALA A 150 6.71 -5.81 11.48
N ARG A 151 6.98 -7.03 11.00
CA ARG A 151 7.23 -7.34 9.59
C ARG A 151 6.04 -6.94 8.72
N ARG A 152 4.83 -7.34 9.09
CA ARG A 152 3.61 -7.01 8.34
C ARG A 152 3.41 -5.50 8.25
N PHE A 153 3.63 -4.79 9.35
CA PHE A 153 3.50 -3.34 9.41
C PHE A 153 4.55 -2.66 8.53
N ALA A 154 5.83 -3.01 8.68
CA ALA A 154 6.93 -2.47 7.88
C ALA A 154 6.75 -2.77 6.38
N THR A 155 6.34 -4.00 6.04
CA THR A 155 6.06 -4.44 4.66
C THR A 155 4.89 -3.66 4.04
N LYS A 156 3.84 -3.37 4.84
CA LYS A 156 2.69 -2.52 4.44
C LYS A 156 3.09 -1.05 4.33
N ARG A 157 3.99 -0.57 5.19
CA ARG A 157 4.37 0.85 5.30
C ARG A 157 5.34 1.31 4.22
N TYR A 158 6.32 0.48 3.88
CA TYR A 158 7.40 0.83 2.95
C TYR A 158 7.35 0.08 1.63
N GLY A 159 6.48 -0.93 1.52
CA GLY A 159 6.35 -1.66 0.26
C GLY A 159 7.47 -2.67 -0.01
N THR A 160 8.32 -2.96 0.99
CA THR A 160 9.44 -3.91 0.86
C THR A 160 9.16 -5.15 1.70
N PRO A 161 9.16 -6.37 1.11
CA PRO A 161 9.13 -7.61 1.89
C PRO A 161 10.33 -7.64 2.84
N CYS A 162 10.07 -7.74 4.14
CA CYS A 162 11.14 -7.89 5.14
C CYS A 162 11.27 -9.36 5.52
N ASP A 163 12.49 -9.87 5.61
CA ASP A 163 12.74 -11.20 6.17
C ASP A 163 12.26 -11.23 7.62
N LEU A 164 11.44 -12.24 7.95
CA LEU A 164 10.89 -12.41 9.28
C LEU A 164 11.99 -12.68 10.31
N GLU A 165 13.03 -13.44 9.95
CA GLU A 165 14.12 -13.73 10.89
C GLU A 165 14.99 -12.49 11.14
N ALA A 166 15.21 -11.67 10.13
CA ALA A 166 15.87 -10.37 10.30
C ALA A 166 15.03 -9.40 11.15
N VAL A 167 13.70 -9.36 10.95
CA VAL A 167 12.80 -8.58 11.81
C VAL A 167 12.78 -9.12 13.23
N ARG A 168 12.75 -10.44 13.42
CA ARG A 168 12.83 -11.09 14.73
C ARG A 168 14.14 -10.78 15.44
N HIS A 169 15.24 -10.70 14.69
CA HIS A 169 16.54 -10.27 15.20
C HIS A 169 16.50 -8.84 15.71
N LEU A 170 15.91 -7.94 14.91
CA LEU A 170 15.81 -6.52 15.21
C LEU A 170 14.95 -6.24 16.44
N ILE A 171 13.74 -6.80 16.47
CA ILE A 171 12.78 -6.66 17.56
C ILE A 171 13.28 -7.35 18.84
N GLY A 172 14.09 -8.41 18.71
CA GLY A 172 14.75 -9.07 19.83
C GLY A 172 16.00 -8.34 20.36
N LEU A 173 16.32 -7.13 19.85
CA LEU A 173 17.54 -6.38 20.19
C LEU A 173 18.81 -7.23 20.14
N ARG A 174 18.95 -8.08 19.12
CA ARG A 174 20.16 -8.88 18.93
C ARG A 174 21.22 -8.06 18.18
N PRO A 175 22.53 -8.20 18.49
CA PRO A 175 23.59 -7.43 17.86
C PRO A 175 23.52 -7.48 16.33
N LEU A 176 23.57 -6.32 15.67
CA LEU A 176 23.47 -6.25 14.22
C LEU A 176 24.78 -6.67 13.52
N THR A 177 24.62 -7.07 12.26
CA THR A 177 25.72 -7.43 11.34
C THR A 177 25.44 -6.80 9.98
N ASP A 178 26.50 -6.47 9.23
CA ASP A 178 26.36 -5.93 7.88
C ASP A 178 25.56 -6.85 6.95
N ALA A 179 25.70 -8.17 7.11
CA ALA A 179 24.95 -9.14 6.31
C ALA A 179 23.43 -9.05 6.56
N LEU A 180 23.00 -8.81 7.81
CA LEU A 180 21.59 -8.65 8.14
C LEU A 180 21.06 -7.31 7.63
N VAL A 181 21.84 -6.23 7.79
CA VAL A 181 21.50 -4.90 7.26
C VAL A 181 21.34 -4.98 5.73
N ALA A 182 22.33 -5.51 5.02
CA ALA A 182 22.31 -5.66 3.57
C ALA A 182 21.15 -6.57 3.09
N GLY A 183 20.77 -7.57 3.88
CA GLY A 183 19.61 -8.42 3.61
C GLY A 183 18.25 -7.71 3.69
N LEU A 184 18.18 -6.61 4.46
CA LEU A 184 16.97 -5.78 4.59
C LEU A 184 17.02 -4.55 3.67
N ASN A 185 18.19 -3.95 3.52
CA ASN A 185 18.45 -2.83 2.62
C ASN A 185 19.91 -2.92 2.09
N PRO A 186 20.12 -3.34 0.84
CA PRO A 186 21.46 -3.54 0.27
C PRO A 186 22.21 -2.21 0.01
N ALA A 187 21.55 -1.07 0.15
CA ALA A 187 22.15 0.25 -0.04
C ALA A 187 22.75 0.84 1.26
N LEU A 188 22.66 0.11 2.38
CA LEU A 188 23.17 0.55 3.67
C LEU A 188 24.14 -0.47 4.26
N ASP A 189 25.10 0.03 5.04
CA ASP A 189 25.91 -0.76 5.97
C ASP A 189 25.74 -0.28 7.43
N LEU A 190 26.46 -0.90 8.36
CA LEU A 190 26.42 -0.49 9.78
C LEU A 190 26.97 0.93 10.03
N THR A 191 27.87 1.41 9.18
CA THR A 191 28.44 2.76 9.29
C THR A 191 27.38 3.80 8.98
N ASP A 192 26.59 3.59 7.92
CA ASP A 192 25.49 4.47 7.53
C ASP A 192 24.43 4.60 8.64
N LEU A 193 24.22 3.53 9.41
CA LEU A 193 23.27 3.47 10.51
C LEU A 193 23.82 3.98 11.84
N GLY A 194 25.11 4.35 11.93
CA GLY A 194 25.77 4.74 13.17
C GLY A 194 24.98 5.72 14.05
N PRO A 195 24.47 6.85 13.51
CA PRO A 195 23.64 7.79 14.27
C PRO A 195 22.37 7.15 14.83
N ASP A 196 21.67 6.36 14.01
CA ASP A 196 20.41 5.72 14.40
C ASP A 196 20.61 4.65 15.48
N LEU A 197 21.69 3.87 15.38
CA LEU A 197 22.06 2.87 16.38
C LEU A 197 22.46 3.52 17.70
N ALA A 198 23.19 4.64 17.66
CA ALA A 198 23.51 5.42 18.84
C ALA A 198 22.26 6.01 19.50
N SER A 199 21.36 6.65 18.72
CA SER A 199 20.12 7.24 19.22
C SER A 199 19.16 6.19 19.82
N ALA A 200 19.06 5.01 19.19
CA ALA A 200 18.28 3.89 19.72
C ALA A 200 19.02 3.09 20.82
N GLN A 201 20.27 3.45 21.14
CA GLN A 201 21.18 2.69 22.02
C GLN A 201 21.28 1.21 21.62
N TYR A 202 21.18 0.89 20.34
CA TYR A 202 21.03 -0.48 19.84
C TYR A 202 22.33 -1.27 20.01
N PRO A 203 22.28 -2.57 20.42
CA PRO A 203 23.49 -3.35 20.64
C PRO A 203 24.28 -3.59 19.35
N LEU A 204 25.58 -3.33 19.39
CA LEU A 204 26.52 -3.56 18.29
C LEU A 204 27.37 -4.80 18.55
N THR A 205 27.62 -5.60 17.50
CA THR A 205 28.69 -6.59 17.54
C THR A 205 30.01 -5.84 17.41
N MET A 206 30.75 -5.63 18.50
CA MET A 206 32.07 -5.01 18.42
C MET A 206 32.99 -5.82 17.50
N ARG A 207 33.27 -5.31 16.30
CA ARG A 207 34.52 -5.61 15.59
C ARG A 207 35.45 -4.42 15.82
N LEU A 208 36.48 -4.63 16.63
CA LEU A 208 37.62 -3.70 16.71
C LEU A 208 38.16 -3.47 15.29
N PRO A 209 38.24 -2.21 14.80
CA PRO A 209 38.81 -1.95 13.49
C PRO A 209 40.34 -2.10 13.57
N LEU A 210 40.88 -3.12 12.90
CA LEU A 210 42.31 -3.16 12.60
C LEU A 210 42.57 -2.15 11.48
N VAL A 211 43.33 -1.11 11.82
CA VAL A 211 43.89 -0.10 10.90
C VAL A 211 44.46 -0.77 9.66
N ARG A 212 43.95 -0.42 8.47
CA ARG A 212 44.55 -0.81 7.18
C ARG A 212 45.62 0.20 6.78
N HIS A 213 46.89 -0.17 7.00
CA HIS A 213 47.97 0.35 6.18
C HIS A 213 47.99 -0.37 4.83
N LEU A 214 48.17 0.41 3.76
CA LEU A 214 48.40 -0.04 2.39
C LEU A 214 49.67 -0.90 2.29
N SER A 215 49.57 -2.10 1.70
CA SER A 215 50.56 -2.62 0.74
C SER A 215 50.07 -3.89 0.04
N ALA A 216 50.58 -4.04 -1.19
CA ALA A 216 50.15 -4.94 -2.24
C ALA A 216 50.58 -6.41 -2.08
N VAL A 217 49.96 -7.26 -2.92
CA VAL A 217 50.47 -8.42 -3.69
C VAL A 217 49.44 -9.57 -3.67
N GLY A 218 49.19 -10.15 -4.86
CA GLY A 218 48.11 -11.12 -5.17
C GLY A 218 48.39 -12.59 -4.80
N PRO A 219 47.96 -13.55 -5.64
CA PRO A 219 46.63 -14.17 -5.62
C PRO A 219 46.66 -15.64 -5.14
N GLY A 220 45.52 -16.18 -4.71
CA GLY A 220 45.40 -17.60 -4.35
C GLY A 220 43.95 -18.09 -4.28
N ALA A 221 43.61 -18.97 -5.22
CA ALA A 221 42.32 -19.65 -5.32
C ALA A 221 42.18 -20.81 -4.30
N ALA A 222 40.95 -21.05 -3.83
CA ALA A 222 40.42 -22.36 -3.39
C ALA A 222 38.94 -22.15 -2.97
N ALA A 223 37.98 -22.64 -3.77
CA ALA A 223 37.35 -23.96 -3.68
C ALA A 223 36.14 -23.99 -2.73
N GLU A 224 34.94 -23.93 -3.33
CA GLU A 224 33.64 -24.22 -2.70
C GLU A 224 33.51 -25.71 -2.31
N PRO A 225 32.76 -26.04 -1.24
CA PRO A 225 32.14 -27.35 -1.12
C PRO A 225 30.64 -27.27 -1.45
N SER A 226 30.27 -28.13 -2.38
CA SER A 226 28.95 -28.41 -2.93
C SER A 226 28.02 -29.11 -1.91
N ARG A 227 26.73 -28.78 -1.95
CA ARG A 227 25.63 -29.54 -1.32
C ARG A 227 24.35 -29.51 -2.17
N PRO A 228 23.44 -30.50 -2.01
CA PRO A 228 22.80 -31.21 -3.12
C PRO A 228 21.49 -30.58 -3.63
N ARG A 229 21.21 -30.85 -4.90
CA ARG A 229 19.97 -30.50 -5.62
C ARG A 229 18.79 -31.36 -5.12
N LEU A 230 17.75 -30.70 -4.63
CA LEU A 230 16.37 -31.22 -4.64
C LEU A 230 15.62 -30.52 -5.77
N ALA A 231 15.35 -31.25 -6.85
CA ALA A 231 14.58 -30.77 -7.97
C ALA A 231 13.09 -30.98 -7.71
N SER A 232 12.36 -29.89 -7.50
CA SER A 232 10.94 -29.76 -7.85
C SER A 232 10.85 -28.72 -8.97
N PRO A 233 10.03 -28.91 -10.02
CA PRO A 233 9.93 -27.96 -11.11
C PRO A 233 9.13 -26.73 -10.64
N LEU A 234 9.83 -25.78 -10.03
CA LEU A 234 9.31 -24.44 -9.79
C LEU A 234 9.24 -23.74 -11.14
N GLN A 235 8.04 -23.53 -11.67
CA GLN A 235 7.87 -22.64 -12.81
C GLN A 235 8.33 -21.21 -12.42
N PRO A 236 9.18 -20.57 -13.22
CA PRO A 236 9.70 -19.24 -12.91
C PRO A 236 8.59 -18.18 -13.01
N VAL A 237 8.73 -17.12 -12.22
CA VAL A 237 7.97 -15.88 -12.43
C VAL A 237 8.45 -15.27 -13.74
N THR A 238 7.55 -15.04 -14.69
CA THR A 238 7.87 -14.39 -15.95
C THR A 238 7.50 -12.91 -15.89
N THR A 239 8.48 -12.05 -16.12
CA THR A 239 8.27 -10.61 -16.32
C THR A 239 8.50 -10.32 -17.79
N SER A 240 7.48 -9.75 -18.44
CA SER A 240 7.59 -9.29 -19.82
C SER A 240 7.53 -7.76 -19.81
N VAL A 241 8.58 -7.12 -20.31
CA VAL A 241 8.54 -5.69 -20.63
C VAL A 241 8.06 -5.59 -22.06
N VAL A 242 6.78 -5.26 -22.23
CA VAL A 242 6.23 -4.95 -23.55
C VAL A 242 6.56 -3.47 -23.79
N SER A 243 7.65 -3.23 -24.54
CA SER A 243 8.19 -1.89 -24.81
C SER A 243 7.40 -1.11 -25.88
N SER A 244 6.29 -1.64 -26.36
CA SER A 244 5.39 -0.97 -27.29
C SER A 244 4.09 -1.75 -27.35
N LEU A 245 2.94 -1.07 -27.29
CA LEU A 245 1.64 -1.66 -27.63
C LEU A 245 1.72 -2.08 -29.10
N GLN A 246 2.16 -3.31 -29.38
CA GLN A 246 2.22 -3.84 -30.73
C GLN A 246 0.89 -4.54 -31.05
N PRO A 247 0.28 -4.28 -32.22
CA PRO A 247 -0.93 -4.97 -32.63
C PRO A 247 -0.60 -6.43 -32.94
N HIS A 248 -0.82 -7.33 -31.98
CA HIS A 248 -0.93 -8.76 -32.25
C HIS A 248 -2.40 -9.10 -32.43
N GLY A 249 -2.76 -9.32 -33.70
CA GLY A 249 -4.12 -9.63 -34.13
C GLY A 249 -4.66 -10.87 -33.43
N THR A 250 -5.57 -10.65 -32.49
CA THR A 250 -6.58 -11.63 -32.12
C THR A 250 -7.90 -11.04 -32.59
N ALA A 251 -8.56 -11.72 -33.52
CA ALA A 251 -9.80 -11.26 -34.12
C ALA A 251 -10.88 -11.08 -33.03
N LEU A 252 -11.07 -9.83 -32.59
CA LEU A 252 -12.32 -9.38 -32.00
C LEU A 252 -13.40 -9.66 -33.05
N LEU A 253 -14.28 -10.61 -32.78
CA LEU A 253 -15.51 -10.78 -33.52
C LEU A 253 -16.29 -9.47 -33.42
N ALA A 254 -16.16 -8.65 -34.46
CA ALA A 254 -16.91 -7.41 -34.63
C ALA A 254 -18.40 -7.76 -34.75
N LEU A 255 -19.14 -7.54 -33.66
CA LEU A 255 -20.59 -7.40 -33.73
C LEU A 255 -20.88 -5.92 -34.00
N ASP A 256 -21.28 -5.69 -35.24
CA ASP A 256 -21.53 -4.42 -35.92
C ASP A 256 -22.78 -3.71 -35.38
N ARG A 257 -22.70 -3.19 -34.15
CA ARG A 257 -23.58 -2.14 -33.63
C ARG A 257 -22.71 -0.96 -33.20
N PRO A 258 -23.10 0.29 -33.48
CA PRO A 258 -22.42 1.45 -32.93
C PRO A 258 -22.51 1.38 -31.40
N ARG A 259 -21.39 1.02 -30.77
CA ARG A 259 -21.22 1.09 -29.32
C ARG A 259 -21.02 2.57 -28.98
N HIS A 260 -21.98 3.16 -28.29
CA HIS A 260 -21.82 4.52 -27.76
C HIS A 260 -21.48 4.41 -26.28
N ASP A 261 -20.18 4.35 -25.99
CA ASP A 261 -19.70 4.49 -24.62
C ASP A 261 -19.99 5.89 -24.12
N LEU A 262 -20.47 5.99 -22.88
CA LEU A 262 -20.87 7.25 -22.29
C LEU A 262 -19.65 7.92 -21.64
N GLU A 263 -19.26 9.09 -22.14
CA GLU A 263 -18.30 9.96 -21.43
C GLU A 263 -18.93 10.48 -20.13
N LEU A 264 -18.35 10.12 -18.98
CA LEU A 264 -18.78 10.56 -17.66
C LEU A 264 -18.27 11.95 -17.33
N PHE A 265 -16.98 12.20 -17.60
CA PHE A 265 -16.36 13.51 -17.41
C PHE A 265 -15.01 13.59 -18.12
N ARG A 266 -14.57 14.82 -18.37
CA ARG A 266 -13.27 15.17 -18.94
C ARG A 266 -12.60 16.26 -18.12
N ARG A 267 -11.28 16.17 -17.96
CA ARG A 267 -10.47 17.12 -17.19
C ARG A 267 -9.14 17.39 -17.87
N ARG A 268 -8.61 18.58 -17.63
CA ARG A 268 -7.23 18.94 -17.97
C ARG A 268 -6.42 19.15 -16.70
N ASP A 269 -5.13 18.84 -16.77
CA ASP A 269 -4.21 19.11 -15.67
C ASP A 269 -3.87 20.61 -15.59
N ALA A 270 -3.13 21.02 -14.56
CA ALA A 270 -2.75 22.41 -14.35
C ALA A 270 -1.93 23.01 -15.50
N SER A 271 -1.18 22.18 -16.25
CA SER A 271 -0.46 22.67 -17.42
C SER A 271 -1.39 22.97 -18.61
N GLY A 272 -2.59 22.40 -18.59
CA GLY A 272 -3.54 22.43 -19.71
C GLY A 272 -3.20 21.45 -20.83
N LEU A 273 -2.08 20.71 -20.77
CA LEU A 273 -1.61 19.85 -21.84
C LEU A 273 -2.17 18.43 -21.74
N ILE A 274 -2.25 17.85 -20.53
CA ILE A 274 -2.84 16.51 -20.36
C ILE A 274 -4.35 16.67 -20.32
N THR A 275 -5.05 15.94 -21.18
CA THR A 275 -6.49 15.72 -21.08
C THR A 275 -6.74 14.27 -20.69
N THR A 276 -7.53 14.04 -19.64
CA THR A 276 -8.15 12.75 -19.40
C THR A 276 -9.67 12.81 -19.57
N ALA A 277 -10.25 11.72 -20.04
CA ALA A 277 -11.70 11.52 -20.10
C ALA A 277 -12.03 10.13 -19.60
N VAL A 278 -13.18 9.99 -18.93
CA VAL A 278 -13.65 8.72 -18.41
C VAL A 278 -14.86 8.25 -19.20
N PHE A 279 -14.77 7.04 -19.72
CA PHE A 279 -15.81 6.39 -20.51
C PHE A 279 -16.40 5.22 -19.74
N ARG A 280 -17.71 5.00 -19.93
CA ARG A 280 -18.46 3.93 -19.30
C ARG A 280 -19.16 3.09 -20.36
N TYR A 281 -19.01 1.78 -20.24
CA TYR A 281 -19.77 0.80 -20.99
C TYR A 281 -20.49 -0.17 -20.05
N GLY A 282 -21.80 -0.32 -20.22
CA GLY A 282 -22.59 -1.30 -19.48
C GLY A 282 -23.05 -2.41 -20.42
N ALA A 283 -22.88 -3.67 -20.01
CA ALA A 283 -23.43 -4.80 -20.75
C ALA A 283 -24.94 -4.64 -20.96
N ASP A 284 -25.41 -4.95 -22.16
CA ASP A 284 -26.82 -4.86 -22.55
C ASP A 284 -27.62 -6.14 -22.24
N HIS A 285 -26.94 -7.18 -21.76
CA HIS A 285 -27.50 -8.50 -21.45
C HIS A 285 -27.00 -9.00 -20.10
N ASP A 286 -27.77 -9.91 -19.50
CA ASP A 286 -27.41 -10.57 -18.26
C ASP A 286 -26.67 -11.87 -18.59
N GLN A 287 -25.53 -12.11 -17.94
CA GLN A 287 -24.84 -13.40 -17.98
C GLN A 287 -24.10 -13.67 -16.68
N GLN A 288 -23.70 -14.92 -16.47
CA GLN A 288 -23.03 -15.35 -15.25
C GLN A 288 -21.56 -14.93 -15.23
N HIS A 289 -20.85 -15.12 -16.35
CA HIS A 289 -19.43 -14.83 -16.49
C HIS A 289 -19.21 -13.85 -17.63
N PHE A 290 -18.63 -12.69 -17.33
CA PHE A 290 -18.10 -11.76 -18.32
C PHE A 290 -16.61 -12.00 -18.47
N THR A 291 -16.17 -12.10 -19.73
CA THR A 291 -14.76 -12.14 -20.10
C THR A 291 -14.48 -10.97 -21.01
N ASP A 292 -13.54 -10.13 -20.61
CA ASP A 292 -12.97 -9.02 -21.39
C ASP A 292 -14.02 -8.06 -22.00
N LEU A 293 -15.01 -7.66 -21.20
CA LEU A 293 -15.91 -6.57 -21.55
C LEU A 293 -15.10 -5.25 -21.61
N GLY A 294 -15.02 -4.63 -22.79
CA GLY A 294 -14.25 -3.41 -23.02
C GLY A 294 -15.07 -2.13 -22.91
N ALA A 295 -14.54 -1.13 -22.21
CA ALA A 295 -14.92 0.27 -22.40
C ALA A 295 -13.84 0.94 -23.28
N GLU A 296 -14.25 1.48 -24.41
CA GLU A 296 -13.42 2.14 -25.41
C GLU A 296 -13.19 3.62 -25.04
N VAL A 297 -12.06 4.16 -25.48
CA VAL A 297 -11.74 5.59 -25.38
C VAL A 297 -11.80 6.24 -26.75
N ASP A 298 -11.88 7.58 -26.80
CA ASP A 298 -11.77 8.33 -28.05
C ASP A 298 -10.55 7.88 -28.87
N SER A 299 -10.69 7.86 -30.19
CA SER A 299 -9.64 7.37 -31.11
C SER A 299 -8.32 8.16 -31.07
N ASP A 300 -8.33 9.37 -30.48
CA ASP A 300 -7.13 10.19 -30.25
C ASP A 300 -6.52 10.02 -28.85
N MET A 301 -7.10 9.17 -28.00
CA MET A 301 -6.63 8.84 -26.65
C MET A 301 -6.04 7.44 -26.54
N VAL A 302 -5.36 7.19 -25.43
CA VAL A 302 -4.91 5.88 -24.99
C VAL A 302 -5.56 5.53 -23.65
N ALA A 303 -6.10 4.33 -23.51
CA ALA A 303 -6.61 3.80 -22.25
C ALA A 303 -5.46 3.52 -21.29
N ILE A 304 -5.37 4.29 -20.20
CA ILE A 304 -4.26 4.24 -19.23
C ILE A 304 -4.67 3.73 -17.84
N GLY A 305 -5.97 3.63 -17.60
CA GLY A 305 -6.55 3.22 -16.35
C GLY A 305 -8.01 2.86 -16.54
N GLY A 306 -8.63 2.29 -15.51
CA GLY A 306 -10.03 1.91 -15.57
C GLY A 306 -10.42 1.00 -14.42
N GLY A 307 -11.63 0.48 -14.53
CA GLY A 307 -12.28 -0.24 -13.45
C GLY A 307 -13.52 -0.97 -13.92
N ALA A 308 -14.23 -1.60 -12.98
CA ALA A 308 -15.48 -2.26 -13.25
C ALA A 308 -16.38 -2.33 -12.01
N SER A 309 -17.68 -2.40 -12.26
CA SER A 309 -18.71 -2.63 -11.26
C SER A 309 -19.58 -3.81 -11.69
N ALA A 310 -19.53 -4.86 -10.89
CA ALA A 310 -20.45 -5.99 -10.97
C ALA A 310 -21.64 -5.72 -10.04
N VAL A 311 -22.15 -6.74 -9.34
CA VAL A 311 -23.29 -6.61 -8.42
C VAL A 311 -22.95 -7.18 -7.04
N ASP A 312 -23.48 -6.58 -5.98
CA ASP A 312 -23.24 -7.02 -4.61
C ASP A 312 -24.25 -8.06 -4.10
N SER A 313 -25.44 -8.10 -4.72
CA SER A 313 -26.62 -8.81 -4.25
C SER A 313 -27.45 -9.38 -5.42
N PRO A 314 -28.32 -10.37 -5.19
CA PRO A 314 -28.54 -11.10 -3.92
C PRO A 314 -27.37 -12.02 -3.53
N HIS A 315 -26.70 -12.67 -4.48
CA HIS A 315 -25.50 -13.48 -4.19
C HIS A 315 -24.19 -12.72 -4.47
N GLY A 316 -24.28 -11.78 -5.41
CA GLY A 316 -23.19 -10.93 -5.87
C GLY A 316 -22.32 -11.61 -6.93
N ALA A 317 -21.75 -10.79 -7.80
CA ALA A 317 -20.75 -11.16 -8.78
C ALA A 317 -19.47 -10.37 -8.50
N LEU A 318 -18.33 -11.02 -8.73
CA LEU A 318 -17.03 -10.60 -8.22
C LEU A 318 -16.07 -10.39 -9.38
N LEU A 319 -15.15 -9.45 -9.20
CA LEU A 319 -14.20 -9.08 -10.24
C LEU A 319 -13.11 -10.13 -10.41
N THR A 320 -12.79 -10.42 -11.66
CA THR A 320 -11.69 -11.30 -12.07
C THR A 320 -10.71 -10.61 -13.00
N ALA A 321 -11.06 -9.46 -13.60
CA ALA A 321 -10.10 -8.64 -14.33
C ALA A 321 -10.49 -7.17 -14.40
N SER A 322 -9.48 -6.31 -14.51
CA SER A 322 -9.54 -4.89 -14.86
C SER A 322 -8.15 -4.50 -15.37
N TYR A 323 -7.95 -4.38 -16.69
CA TYR A 323 -6.61 -4.25 -17.30
C TYR A 323 -6.66 -3.59 -18.69
N PRO A 324 -5.55 -3.03 -19.20
CA PRO A 324 -5.54 -2.39 -20.52
C PRO A 324 -5.64 -3.42 -21.66
N ALA A 325 -6.31 -3.06 -22.75
CA ALA A 325 -6.21 -3.78 -24.02
C ALA A 325 -4.82 -3.56 -24.66
N ASP A 326 -4.36 -4.54 -25.44
CA ASP A 326 -3.01 -4.56 -26.02
C ASP A 326 -2.73 -3.42 -27.02
N ASP A 327 -3.74 -2.80 -27.60
CA ASP A 327 -3.62 -1.65 -28.52
C ASP A 327 -3.89 -0.30 -27.84
N GLY A 328 -4.19 -0.32 -26.53
CA GLY A 328 -4.55 0.85 -25.73
C GLY A 328 -5.84 1.53 -26.17
N SER A 329 -6.71 0.89 -26.95
CA SER A 329 -8.01 1.45 -27.38
C SER A 329 -9.10 1.33 -26.32
N ALA A 330 -8.95 0.40 -25.38
CA ALA A 330 -9.96 0.07 -24.39
C ALA A 330 -9.37 -0.36 -23.05
N TRP A 331 -10.21 -0.32 -22.02
CA TRP A 331 -9.98 -0.98 -20.74
C TRP A 331 -10.90 -2.18 -20.59
N LEU A 332 -10.32 -3.35 -20.35
CA LEU A 332 -11.01 -4.64 -20.31
C LEU A 332 -11.35 -5.02 -18.87
N ALA A 333 -12.56 -5.52 -18.67
CA ALA A 333 -13.07 -5.96 -17.38
C ALA A 333 -13.68 -7.37 -17.47
N SER A 334 -13.52 -8.15 -16.39
CA SER A 334 -14.13 -9.47 -16.26
C SER A 334 -14.74 -9.64 -14.87
N SER A 335 -15.84 -10.38 -14.81
CA SER A 335 -16.55 -10.71 -13.57
C SER A 335 -17.20 -12.07 -13.66
N LYS A 336 -17.45 -12.69 -12.51
CA LYS A 336 -18.22 -13.94 -12.43
C LYS A 336 -19.01 -14.02 -11.14
N ASP A 337 -20.07 -14.82 -11.18
CA ASP A 337 -20.60 -15.45 -9.99
C ASP A 337 -19.62 -16.48 -9.40
N HIS A 338 -20.02 -17.16 -8.33
CA HIS A 338 -19.18 -18.16 -7.67
C HIS A 338 -20.01 -19.43 -7.42
N ASN A 339 -20.25 -19.84 -6.17
CA ASN A 339 -20.97 -21.08 -5.85
C ASN A 339 -22.45 -21.08 -6.27
N VAL A 340 -23.08 -19.90 -6.30
CA VAL A 340 -24.49 -19.73 -6.65
C VAL A 340 -24.57 -18.92 -7.93
N PRO A 341 -25.28 -19.40 -8.97
CA PRO A 341 -25.46 -18.65 -10.20
C PRO A 341 -25.99 -17.24 -9.96
N GLN A 342 -25.32 -16.23 -10.53
CA GLN A 342 -25.73 -14.83 -10.46
C GLN A 342 -25.58 -14.19 -11.85
N PRO A 343 -26.59 -14.35 -12.74
CA PRO A 343 -26.71 -13.50 -13.91
C PRO A 343 -26.70 -12.04 -13.49
N HIS A 344 -25.88 -11.24 -14.17
CA HIS A 344 -25.72 -9.82 -13.88
C HIS A 344 -25.30 -9.06 -15.13
N ARG A 345 -25.27 -7.73 -15.05
CA ARG A 345 -24.65 -6.85 -16.04
C ARG A 345 -23.37 -6.30 -15.46
N LEU A 346 -22.27 -6.48 -16.18
CA LEU A 346 -21.01 -5.83 -15.83
C LEU A 346 -20.99 -4.42 -16.42
N THR A 347 -20.53 -3.45 -15.63
CA THR A 347 -20.15 -2.12 -16.12
C THR A 347 -18.63 -2.02 -16.14
N ALA A 348 -18.04 -1.73 -17.30
CA ALA A 348 -16.63 -1.42 -17.47
C ALA A 348 -16.41 0.10 -17.56
N PHE A 349 -15.26 0.55 -17.10
CA PHE A 349 -14.84 1.95 -17.17
C PHE A 349 -13.43 2.06 -17.74
N ALA A 350 -13.20 3.04 -18.61
CA ALA A 350 -11.88 3.38 -19.13
C ALA A 350 -11.53 4.84 -18.85
N ILE A 351 -10.27 5.08 -18.50
CA ILE A 351 -9.67 6.41 -18.37
C ILE A 351 -8.76 6.59 -19.59
N GLY A 352 -9.23 7.38 -20.55
CA GLY A 352 -8.47 7.79 -21.72
C GLY A 352 -7.57 8.97 -21.39
N MET A 353 -6.37 9.00 -21.97
CA MET A 353 -5.43 10.12 -21.87
C MET A 353 -4.91 10.53 -23.25
N LYS A 354 -4.77 11.85 -23.44
CA LYS A 354 -3.99 12.46 -24.52
C LYS A 354 -3.19 13.65 -24.00
N ILE A 355 -2.14 14.02 -24.73
CA ILE A 355 -1.27 15.14 -24.39
C ILE A 355 -1.21 16.07 -25.60
N ASP A 356 -1.55 17.34 -25.39
CA ASP A 356 -1.48 18.34 -26.45
C ASP A 356 -0.04 18.47 -26.99
N GLY A 357 0.12 18.59 -28.30
CA GLY A 357 1.43 18.52 -28.97
C GLY A 357 2.07 17.12 -29.04
N VAL A 358 1.36 16.05 -28.64
CA VAL A 358 1.83 14.66 -28.73
C VAL A 358 0.80 13.81 -29.47
N SER A 359 1.19 13.20 -30.60
CA SER A 359 0.31 12.28 -31.31
C SER A 359 0.01 11.03 -30.48
N ARG A 360 -1.14 10.39 -30.70
CA ARG A 360 -1.46 9.09 -30.07
C ARG A 360 -0.36 8.06 -30.31
N GLN A 361 0.16 8.00 -31.54
CA GLN A 361 1.25 7.09 -31.91
C GLN A 361 2.49 7.33 -31.05
N ARG A 362 2.95 8.58 -30.94
CA ARG A 362 4.09 8.93 -30.09
C ARG A 362 3.84 8.60 -28.62
N LEU A 363 2.63 8.87 -28.12
CA LEU A 363 2.25 8.54 -26.75
C LEU A 363 2.38 7.03 -26.49
N VAL A 364 1.91 6.20 -27.42
CA VAL A 364 1.95 4.73 -27.34
C VAL A 364 3.37 4.17 -27.51
N GLU A 365 4.10 4.64 -28.52
CA GLU A 365 5.36 4.02 -28.94
C GLU A 365 6.58 4.55 -28.17
N GLU A 366 6.55 5.79 -27.67
CA GLU A 366 7.72 6.43 -27.07
C GLU A 366 7.55 6.79 -25.59
N LEU A 367 6.33 7.08 -25.14
CA LEU A 367 6.10 7.68 -23.82
C LEU A 367 5.46 6.72 -22.81
N LEU A 368 4.58 5.84 -23.27
CA LEU A 368 3.92 4.86 -22.42
C LEU A 368 4.66 3.51 -22.42
N THR A 369 4.62 2.84 -21.29
CA THR A 369 5.09 1.46 -21.14
C THR A 369 4.13 0.71 -20.22
N VAL A 370 3.72 -0.49 -20.62
CA VAL A 370 2.92 -1.38 -19.79
C VAL A 370 3.80 -2.55 -19.36
N VAL A 371 4.06 -2.66 -18.06
CA VAL A 371 4.80 -3.81 -17.51
C VAL A 371 3.79 -4.86 -17.06
N GLN A 372 3.91 -6.07 -17.62
CA GLN A 372 3.12 -7.23 -17.21
C GLN A 372 4.00 -8.19 -16.41
N THR A 373 3.54 -8.60 -15.23
CA THR A 373 4.20 -9.63 -14.43
C THR A 373 3.20 -10.69 -14.00
N ARG A 374 3.51 -11.95 -14.29
CA ARG A 374 2.68 -13.11 -13.95
C ARG A 374 3.14 -13.74 -12.65
N SER A 375 2.20 -14.04 -11.75
CA SER A 375 2.50 -14.78 -10.52
C SER A 375 2.87 -16.24 -10.79
N ARG A 376 3.44 -16.90 -9.79
CA ARG A 376 3.40 -18.37 -9.73
C ARG A 376 1.95 -18.84 -9.52
N ARG A 377 1.68 -20.09 -9.93
CA ARG A 377 0.39 -20.74 -9.65
C ARG A 377 0.24 -21.01 -8.16
N ALA A 378 -0.86 -20.56 -7.56
CA ALA A 378 -1.16 -20.75 -6.14
C ALA A 378 -2.66 -20.61 -5.86
N ALA A 379 -3.11 -21.12 -4.71
CA ALA A 379 -4.47 -20.91 -4.16
C ALA A 379 -4.76 -19.42 -3.93
N HIS A 380 -3.76 -18.68 -3.43
CA HIS A 380 -3.85 -17.24 -3.14
C HIS A 380 -2.70 -16.50 -3.84
N PRO A 381 -2.72 -16.41 -5.18
CA PRO A 381 -1.60 -15.87 -5.92
C PRO A 381 -1.53 -14.35 -5.73
N TYR A 382 -0.29 -13.87 -5.66
CA TYR A 382 0.03 -12.45 -5.59
C TYR A 382 1.26 -12.16 -6.45
N VAL A 383 1.33 -10.96 -7.00
CA VAL A 383 2.51 -10.47 -7.71
C VAL A 383 2.50 -8.94 -7.80
N SER A 384 3.66 -8.35 -8.08
CA SER A 384 3.78 -6.92 -8.36
C SER A 384 4.48 -6.68 -9.69
N ALA A 385 3.95 -5.79 -10.52
CA ALA A 385 4.63 -5.25 -11.70
C ALA A 385 5.36 -3.97 -11.32
N ARG A 386 6.69 -3.92 -11.52
CA ARG A 386 7.54 -2.78 -11.14
C ARG A 386 7.67 -1.78 -12.30
N VAL A 387 7.67 -0.50 -11.97
CA VAL A 387 7.89 0.59 -12.91
C VAL A 387 9.35 0.57 -13.38
N PRO A 388 9.62 0.67 -14.69
CA PRO A 388 10.97 0.78 -15.21
C PRO A 388 11.66 2.08 -14.78
N GLN A 389 12.99 2.10 -14.80
CA GLN A 389 13.74 3.35 -14.56
C GLN A 389 13.33 4.43 -15.56
N GLY A 390 13.29 5.69 -15.10
CA GLY A 390 12.91 6.84 -15.93
C GLY A 390 11.41 6.92 -16.26
N HIS A 391 10.58 6.13 -15.60
CA HIS A 391 9.12 6.17 -15.74
C HIS A 391 8.42 6.42 -14.40
N THR A 392 7.21 6.95 -14.52
CA THR A 392 6.28 7.27 -13.44
C THR A 392 5.07 6.34 -13.54
N LEU A 393 4.67 5.73 -12.42
CA LEU A 393 3.43 4.95 -12.36
C LEU A 393 2.22 5.88 -12.49
N ILE A 394 1.35 5.63 -13.46
CA ILE A 394 0.14 6.43 -13.69
C ILE A 394 -1.15 5.60 -13.56
N GLY A 395 -1.04 4.27 -13.60
CA GLY A 395 -2.16 3.37 -13.45
C GLY A 395 -1.72 1.92 -13.36
N GLY A 396 -2.69 1.02 -13.35
CA GLY A 396 -2.42 -0.40 -13.39
C GLY A 396 -3.69 -1.23 -13.31
N GLY A 397 -3.51 -2.55 -13.37
CA GLY A 397 -4.61 -3.49 -13.50
C GLY A 397 -4.23 -4.90 -13.07
N PHE A 398 -5.20 -5.80 -13.19
CA PHE A 398 -5.06 -7.20 -12.84
C PHE A 398 -5.86 -8.09 -13.79
N ARG A 399 -5.39 -9.33 -13.99
CA ARG A 399 -6.17 -10.40 -14.61
C ARG A 399 -5.95 -11.71 -13.86
N VAL A 400 -7.02 -12.26 -13.30
CA VAL A 400 -7.02 -13.57 -12.64
C VAL A 400 -7.21 -14.66 -13.69
N ASN A 401 -6.23 -15.54 -13.84
CA ASN A 401 -6.24 -16.59 -14.87
C ASN A 401 -6.94 -17.86 -14.32
N TRP A 402 -8.17 -17.71 -13.81
CA TRP A 402 -8.91 -18.77 -13.10
C TRP A 402 -9.40 -19.90 -14.01
N GLN A 403 -9.40 -19.70 -15.33
CA GLN A 403 -9.73 -20.72 -16.33
C GLN A 403 -8.50 -21.52 -16.80
N ASP A 404 -7.30 -21.26 -16.25
CA ASP A 404 -6.04 -21.89 -16.65
C ASP A 404 -5.39 -22.70 -15.50
N PRO A 405 -5.20 -24.04 -15.66
CA PRO A 405 -5.64 -24.85 -16.80
C PRO A 405 -7.16 -24.97 -16.85
N PRO A 406 -7.76 -25.34 -18.01
CA PRO A 406 -9.18 -25.60 -18.10
C PRO A 406 -9.55 -26.67 -17.06
N SER A 407 -10.21 -26.23 -16.00
CA SER A 407 -10.71 -27.11 -14.95
C SER A 407 -12.23 -27.09 -15.02
N GLY A 408 -12.87 -28.24 -14.80
CA GLY A 408 -14.31 -28.29 -14.65
C GLY A 408 -14.82 -27.60 -13.37
N ASP A 409 -13.91 -27.04 -12.56
CA ASP A 409 -14.22 -26.32 -11.33
C ASP A 409 -14.55 -24.86 -11.65
N ALA A 410 -15.84 -24.53 -11.59
CA ALA A 410 -16.36 -23.20 -11.89
C ALA A 410 -16.08 -22.16 -10.78
N ASN A 411 -15.49 -22.56 -9.64
CA ASN A 411 -15.26 -21.66 -8.51
C ASN A 411 -14.12 -20.68 -8.80
N GLY A 412 -12.93 -21.20 -9.13
CA GLY A 412 -11.77 -20.39 -9.51
C GLY A 412 -11.33 -19.38 -8.44
N ASN A 413 -10.46 -18.46 -8.85
CA ASN A 413 -9.98 -17.38 -7.99
C ASN A 413 -10.68 -16.05 -8.27
N LEU A 414 -10.78 -15.24 -7.21
CA LEU A 414 -11.53 -13.98 -7.20
C LEU A 414 -10.64 -12.87 -6.63
N ALA A 415 -10.76 -11.67 -7.17
CA ALA A 415 -9.86 -10.58 -6.82
C ALA A 415 -10.06 -10.11 -5.38
N THR A 416 -8.96 -9.86 -4.68
CA THR A 416 -8.94 -9.24 -3.34
C THR A 416 -8.19 -7.92 -3.32
N ALA A 417 -7.29 -7.69 -4.29
CA ALA A 417 -6.53 -6.45 -4.37
C ALA A 417 -5.99 -6.16 -5.78
N SER A 418 -5.94 -4.88 -6.12
CA SER A 418 -5.24 -4.29 -7.27
C SER A 418 -4.94 -2.83 -6.93
N PHE A 419 -3.70 -2.48 -6.59
CA PHE A 419 -3.39 -1.16 -6.03
C PHE A 419 -1.92 -0.75 -6.26
N PRO A 420 -1.63 0.56 -6.25
CA PRO A 420 -0.25 1.04 -6.27
C PRO A 420 0.45 0.78 -4.93
N ARG A 421 1.69 0.28 -4.99
CA ARG A 421 2.57 0.09 -3.84
C ARG A 421 3.65 1.18 -3.83
N ALA A 422 4.01 1.63 -2.62
CA ALA A 422 5.14 2.53 -2.43
C ALA A 422 6.41 1.94 -3.07
N GLY A 423 7.20 2.78 -3.76
CA GLY A 423 8.37 2.35 -4.53
C GLY A 423 8.10 2.07 -6.01
N GLY A 424 6.95 2.49 -6.56
CA GLY A 424 6.67 2.44 -8.00
C GLY A 424 6.38 1.02 -8.49
N ALA A 425 5.37 0.36 -7.93
CA ALA A 425 4.91 -0.93 -8.44
C ALA A 425 3.38 -1.05 -8.33
N TRP A 426 2.76 -1.79 -9.24
CA TRP A 426 1.36 -2.19 -9.14
C TRP A 426 1.25 -3.59 -8.54
N THR A 427 0.48 -3.76 -7.47
CA THR A 427 0.36 -5.04 -6.74
C THR A 427 -1.06 -5.59 -6.85
N VAL A 428 -1.15 -6.89 -7.12
CA VAL A 428 -2.42 -7.58 -7.30
C VAL A 428 -2.47 -8.85 -6.44
N ARG A 429 -3.67 -9.22 -6.00
CA ARG A 429 -3.94 -10.45 -5.24
C ARG A 429 -5.29 -11.04 -5.62
N SER A 430 -5.35 -12.36 -5.69
CA SER A 430 -6.61 -13.11 -5.70
C SER A 430 -6.55 -14.28 -4.72
N LYS A 431 -7.69 -14.92 -4.51
CA LYS A 431 -7.79 -16.17 -3.75
C LYS A 431 -8.88 -17.06 -4.31
N ASP A 432 -8.67 -18.36 -4.18
CA ASP A 432 -9.75 -19.33 -4.17
C ASP A 432 -10.64 -19.11 -2.94
N HIS A 433 -11.80 -19.75 -2.92
CA HIS A 433 -12.74 -19.51 -1.85
C HIS A 433 -13.51 -20.75 -1.47
N GLN A 434 -13.28 -21.21 -0.24
CA GLN A 434 -13.81 -22.46 0.34
C GLN A 434 -13.24 -23.74 -0.29
N ILE A 435 -13.20 -23.80 -1.62
CA ILE A 435 -12.64 -24.90 -2.39
C ILE A 435 -11.35 -24.41 -3.02
N SER A 436 -10.26 -25.19 -2.87
CA SER A 436 -8.99 -24.75 -3.43
C SER A 436 -8.99 -24.83 -4.96
N SER A 437 -8.63 -23.75 -5.61
CA SER A 437 -8.62 -23.64 -7.07
C SER A 437 -7.37 -22.88 -7.56
N PRO A 438 -6.16 -23.46 -7.42
CA PRO A 438 -4.93 -22.73 -7.69
C PRO A 438 -4.85 -22.19 -9.13
N CYS A 439 -4.49 -20.93 -9.29
CA CYS A 439 -4.34 -20.29 -10.60
C CYS A 439 -3.17 -19.29 -10.59
N THR A 440 -2.91 -18.62 -11.72
CA THR A 440 -2.00 -17.46 -11.77
C THR A 440 -2.80 -16.15 -11.78
N ILE A 441 -2.13 -15.04 -11.47
CA ILE A 441 -2.66 -13.68 -11.64
C ILE A 441 -1.60 -12.82 -12.34
N ASP A 442 -2.04 -12.00 -13.28
CA ASP A 442 -1.22 -11.02 -13.97
C ASP A 442 -1.39 -9.64 -13.32
N ALA A 443 -0.29 -8.97 -12.97
CA ALA A 443 -0.25 -7.55 -12.62
C ALA A 443 0.15 -6.72 -13.84
N PHE A 444 -0.53 -5.58 -14.03
CA PHE A 444 -0.21 -4.59 -15.05
C PHE A 444 0.17 -3.28 -14.37
N ALA A 445 1.33 -2.71 -14.69
CA ALA A 445 1.70 -1.35 -14.31
C ALA A 445 1.75 -0.47 -15.56
N VAL A 446 0.88 0.55 -15.62
CA VAL A 446 0.85 1.53 -16.71
C VAL A 446 1.75 2.70 -16.32
N CYS A 447 2.77 2.93 -17.14
CA CYS A 447 3.88 3.82 -16.83
C CYS A 447 4.00 4.89 -17.91
N LEU A 448 4.28 6.13 -17.52
CA LEU A 448 4.59 7.25 -18.42
C LEU A 448 6.03 7.69 -18.18
N LYS A 449 6.78 7.99 -19.23
CA LYS A 449 8.14 8.52 -19.12
C LYS A 449 8.17 9.74 -18.19
N SER A 450 9.08 9.75 -17.21
CA SER A 450 9.09 10.74 -16.13
C SER A 450 9.43 12.16 -16.59
N SER A 451 10.17 12.30 -17.70
CA SER A 451 10.36 13.56 -18.40
C SER A 451 10.44 13.37 -19.91
N PHE A 452 9.89 14.33 -20.65
CA PHE A 452 9.92 14.34 -22.11
C PHE A 452 9.69 15.75 -22.67
N VAL A 453 9.98 15.92 -23.95
CA VAL A 453 9.89 17.22 -24.65
C VAL A 453 8.56 17.31 -25.42
N ILE A 454 7.91 18.47 -25.32
CA ILE A 454 6.77 18.89 -26.12
C ILE A 454 7.16 20.24 -26.73
N ASP A 455 7.15 20.34 -28.06
CA ASP A 455 7.46 21.57 -28.81
C ASP A 455 8.74 22.31 -28.33
N GLY A 456 9.80 21.54 -28.04
CA GLY A 456 11.10 22.06 -27.61
C GLY A 456 11.20 22.44 -26.13
N ALA A 457 10.14 22.31 -25.34
CA ALA A 457 10.16 22.50 -23.89
C ALA A 457 10.15 21.15 -23.16
N GLU A 458 11.00 21.00 -22.14
CA GLU A 458 11.02 19.81 -21.28
C GLU A 458 9.93 19.91 -20.19
N TYR A 459 9.22 18.80 -20.00
CA TYR A 459 8.22 18.64 -18.96
C TYR A 459 8.54 17.43 -18.10
N THR A 460 8.33 17.58 -16.80
CA THR A 460 8.40 16.50 -15.81
C THR A 460 6.99 16.08 -15.39
N VAL A 461 6.75 14.77 -15.29
CA VAL A 461 5.50 14.20 -14.78
C VAL A 461 5.52 14.26 -13.25
N ARG A 462 4.59 15.03 -12.67
CA ARG A 462 4.31 14.98 -11.23
C ARG A 462 3.17 14.02 -10.98
N ALA A 463 3.44 12.97 -10.22
CA ALA A 463 2.43 12.03 -9.77
C ALA A 463 1.94 12.36 -8.36
N TRP A 464 0.66 12.15 -8.17
CA TRP A 464 -0.01 12.11 -6.88
C TRP A 464 -0.67 10.75 -6.72
N THR A 465 -0.61 10.21 -5.52
CA THR A 465 -1.28 8.97 -5.17
C THR A 465 -1.74 9.11 -3.74
N ASP A 466 -3.02 8.81 -3.52
CA ASP A 466 -3.59 8.77 -2.18
C ASP A 466 -4.60 7.64 -2.09
N PHE A 467 -5.02 7.35 -0.87
CA PHE A 467 -5.99 6.30 -0.60
C PHE A 467 -6.86 6.70 0.59
N THR A 468 -8.08 6.16 0.61
CA THR A 468 -8.93 6.19 1.79
C THR A 468 -9.25 4.77 2.24
N GLU A 469 -9.55 4.60 3.52
CA GLU A 469 -10.06 3.34 4.07
C GLU A 469 -11.57 3.48 4.34
N SER A 470 -12.31 2.39 4.21
CA SER A 470 -13.73 2.32 4.55
C SER A 470 -13.96 2.78 5.98
N GLU A 471 -14.96 3.64 6.20
CA GLU A 471 -15.25 4.22 7.51
C GLU A 471 -15.78 3.18 8.52
N GLY A 472 -15.50 3.43 9.79
CA GLY A 472 -16.06 2.65 10.90
C GLY A 472 -15.32 1.33 11.20
N SER A 473 -16.02 0.44 11.90
CA SER A 473 -15.51 -0.90 12.19
C SER A 473 -15.55 -1.79 10.95
N PRO A 474 -14.74 -2.87 10.87
CA PRO A 474 -14.85 -3.84 9.80
C PRO A 474 -16.31 -4.31 9.62
N VAL A 475 -16.79 -4.31 8.38
CA VAL A 475 -18.16 -4.71 8.02
C VAL A 475 -18.14 -5.78 6.92
N PRO A 476 -19.25 -6.51 6.68
CA PRO A 476 -19.26 -7.56 5.67
C PRO A 476 -19.35 -7.07 4.22
N HIS A 477 -19.66 -5.79 4.00
CA HIS A 477 -19.73 -5.14 2.68
C HIS A 477 -19.04 -3.76 2.74
N PRO A 478 -17.72 -3.69 2.97
CA PRO A 478 -17.06 -2.41 3.09
C PRO A 478 -17.02 -1.69 1.74
N SER A 479 -17.23 -0.37 1.80
CA SER A 479 -17.10 0.54 0.67
C SER A 479 -16.20 1.71 1.08
N ALA A 480 -15.41 2.20 0.13
CA ALA A 480 -14.49 3.32 0.32
C ALA A 480 -14.56 4.21 -0.90
N ALA A 481 -14.64 5.54 -0.69
CA ALA A 481 -14.70 6.52 -1.78
C ALA A 481 -13.73 7.67 -1.50
N LEU A 482 -12.86 7.94 -2.47
CA LEU A 482 -11.81 8.95 -2.38
C LEU A 482 -11.97 9.97 -3.51
N PRO A 483 -12.25 11.25 -3.21
CA PRO A 483 -12.15 12.31 -4.20
C PRO A 483 -10.70 12.56 -4.61
N LEU A 484 -10.50 12.98 -5.86
CA LEU A 484 -9.23 13.52 -6.34
C LEU A 484 -9.08 14.96 -5.83
N SER A 485 -8.61 15.10 -4.58
CA SER A 485 -8.56 16.38 -3.88
C SER A 485 -7.45 17.38 -4.30
N PRO A 486 -6.27 16.99 -4.82
CA PRO A 486 -5.26 17.99 -5.15
C PRO A 486 -5.62 18.75 -6.44
N SER A 487 -5.64 20.07 -6.35
CA SER A 487 -5.91 20.93 -7.50
C SER A 487 -4.84 20.76 -8.58
N GLY A 488 -5.30 20.76 -9.84
CA GLY A 488 -4.41 20.71 -11.00
C GLY A 488 -3.89 19.32 -11.39
N TYR A 489 -4.30 18.26 -10.71
CA TYR A 489 -4.04 16.88 -11.14
C TYR A 489 -5.26 16.34 -11.89
N VAL A 490 -5.03 15.42 -12.83
CA VAL A 490 -6.08 14.65 -13.51
C VAL A 490 -6.04 13.20 -13.09
N LEU A 491 -7.22 12.58 -12.92
CA LEU A 491 -7.35 11.16 -12.57
C LEU A 491 -6.77 10.30 -13.71
N THR A 492 -5.90 9.36 -13.35
CA THR A 492 -5.20 8.47 -14.30
C THR A 492 -5.30 7.00 -13.95
N GLY A 493 -5.50 6.67 -12.67
CA GLY A 493 -5.63 5.29 -12.23
C GLY A 493 -6.39 5.17 -10.92
N MET A 494 -6.82 3.94 -10.63
CA MET A 494 -7.55 3.60 -9.41
C MET A 494 -7.20 2.20 -8.94
N GLY A 495 -7.29 2.00 -7.63
CA GLY A 495 -7.02 0.70 -7.02
C GLY A 495 -7.90 0.39 -5.83
N ALA A 496 -7.91 -0.87 -5.42
CA ALA A 496 -8.62 -1.36 -4.26
C ALA A 496 -7.85 -2.49 -3.56
N GLU A 497 -8.09 -2.64 -2.26
CA GLU A 497 -7.51 -3.69 -1.42
C GLU A 497 -8.52 -4.00 -0.31
N ALA A 498 -9.12 -5.18 -0.40
CA ALA A 498 -9.75 -5.77 0.76
C ALA A 498 -8.64 -6.20 1.71
N LEU A 499 -8.65 -5.66 2.93
CA LEU A 499 -7.63 -5.99 3.93
C LEU A 499 -7.80 -7.45 4.38
N PRO A 500 -6.74 -8.27 4.36
CA PRO A 500 -6.88 -9.71 4.53
C PRO A 500 -7.52 -10.09 5.87
N THR A 501 -8.66 -10.77 5.78
CA THR A 501 -9.33 -11.52 6.84
C THR A 501 -9.69 -12.89 6.27
N GLU A 502 -9.86 -13.91 7.12
CA GLU A 502 -10.38 -15.21 6.70
C GLU A 502 -11.84 -15.35 7.16
N PRO A 503 -12.75 -15.88 6.34
CA PRO A 503 -12.58 -16.35 4.95
C PRO A 503 -12.45 -15.21 3.92
N GLY A 504 -12.61 -13.96 4.36
CA GLY A 504 -12.23 -12.74 3.65
C GLY A 504 -13.25 -12.14 2.71
N SER A 505 -13.01 -10.89 2.33
CA SER A 505 -13.82 -10.15 1.36
C SER A 505 -13.20 -10.14 -0.03
N LEU A 506 -14.06 -10.07 -1.03
CA LEU A 506 -13.73 -10.15 -2.46
C LEU A 506 -14.21 -8.85 -3.14
N LEU A 507 -13.43 -8.36 -4.09
CA LEU A 507 -13.76 -7.14 -4.82
C LEU A 507 -14.92 -7.38 -5.79
N TRP A 508 -15.89 -6.48 -5.78
CA TRP A 508 -17.01 -6.47 -6.74
C TRP A 508 -17.15 -5.13 -7.46
N GLN A 509 -16.51 -4.08 -6.93
CA GLN A 509 -16.56 -2.72 -7.45
C GLN A 509 -15.20 -2.03 -7.36
N LEU A 510 -14.81 -1.40 -8.45
CA LEU A 510 -13.73 -0.43 -8.58
C LEU A 510 -14.13 0.52 -9.72
N GLU A 511 -14.63 1.71 -9.41
CA GLU A 511 -15.18 2.63 -10.41
C GLU A 511 -14.72 4.08 -10.21
N PRO A 512 -14.60 4.85 -11.30
CA PRO A 512 -14.47 6.30 -11.23
C PRO A 512 -15.80 6.91 -10.77
N THR A 513 -15.71 7.99 -10.00
CA THR A 513 -16.87 8.76 -9.55
C THR A 513 -16.70 10.23 -9.91
N THR A 514 -17.81 10.95 -9.98
CA THR A 514 -17.80 12.41 -9.98
C THR A 514 -19.07 12.93 -9.33
N ASP A 515 -18.98 14.04 -8.61
CA ASP A 515 -20.15 14.82 -8.16
C ASP A 515 -20.52 15.93 -9.16
N GLY A 516 -19.98 15.87 -10.39
CA GLY A 516 -20.06 16.92 -11.40
C GLY A 516 -18.86 17.87 -11.37
N THR A 517 -18.26 18.09 -10.19
CA THR A 517 -17.14 19.03 -10.00
C THR A 517 -15.81 18.30 -9.81
N THR A 518 -15.77 17.30 -8.94
CA THR A 518 -14.55 16.63 -8.48
C THR A 518 -14.56 15.18 -8.93
N PRO A 519 -13.60 14.74 -9.76
CA PRO A 519 -13.37 13.32 -10.03
C PRO A 519 -13.01 12.58 -8.74
N GLY A 520 -13.24 11.29 -8.70
CA GLY A 520 -12.86 10.44 -7.59
C GLY A 520 -12.90 8.97 -7.97
N VAL A 521 -12.78 8.14 -6.96
CA VAL A 521 -12.82 6.68 -7.08
C VAL A 521 -13.71 6.12 -5.99
N ARG A 522 -14.39 5.02 -6.29
CA ARG A 522 -15.10 4.20 -5.31
C ARG A 522 -14.70 2.75 -5.49
N ALA A 523 -14.50 2.06 -4.38
CA ALA A 523 -14.32 0.63 -4.37
C ALA A 523 -15.33 -0.03 -3.42
N GLY A 524 -15.66 -1.28 -3.73
CA GLY A 524 -16.53 -2.13 -2.92
C GLY A 524 -15.98 -3.55 -2.83
N ALA A 525 -16.02 -4.10 -1.63
CA ALA A 525 -15.77 -5.51 -1.38
C ALA A 525 -16.94 -6.12 -0.61
N LYS A 526 -17.05 -7.45 -0.65
CA LYS A 526 -18.04 -8.17 0.15
C LYS A 526 -17.50 -9.50 0.65
N HIS A 527 -17.97 -9.93 1.81
CA HIS A 527 -17.90 -11.33 2.19
C HIS A 527 -18.64 -12.18 1.16
N HIS A 528 -18.33 -13.47 1.14
CA HIS A 528 -18.97 -14.39 0.21
C HIS A 528 -19.10 -15.77 0.87
N GLY A 529 -20.26 -16.42 0.76
CA GLY A 529 -20.55 -17.75 1.32
C GLY A 529 -20.58 -17.87 2.86
N GLN A 530 -19.65 -17.21 3.56
CA GLN A 530 -19.51 -17.16 5.01
C GLN A 530 -19.34 -15.71 5.44
N TRP A 531 -19.96 -15.37 6.57
CA TRP A 531 -19.85 -14.04 7.15
C TRP A 531 -18.39 -13.74 7.49
N SER A 532 -17.90 -12.59 7.05
CA SER A 532 -16.58 -12.07 7.41
C SER A 532 -16.65 -10.56 7.38
N ALA A 533 -16.08 -9.91 8.39
CA ALA A 533 -15.94 -8.47 8.42
C ALA A 533 -14.57 -8.08 7.88
N ALA A 534 -14.51 -7.06 7.01
CA ALA A 534 -13.27 -6.53 6.47
C ALA A 534 -13.31 -4.99 6.44
N THR A 535 -12.13 -4.40 6.29
CA THR A 535 -12.00 -3.02 5.83
C THR A 535 -11.46 -3.03 4.40
N LEU A 536 -11.75 -1.96 3.67
CA LEU A 536 -11.37 -1.80 2.27
C LEU A 536 -10.60 -0.49 2.11
N CYS A 537 -9.51 -0.53 1.35
CA CYS A 537 -8.86 0.69 0.88
C CYS A 537 -9.22 0.94 -0.58
N ALA A 538 -9.47 2.20 -0.95
CA ALA A 538 -9.61 2.68 -2.32
C ALA A 538 -8.50 3.69 -2.62
N TRP A 539 -7.82 3.53 -3.76
CA TRP A 539 -6.71 4.38 -4.22
C TRP A 539 -7.10 5.19 -5.43
N ALA A 540 -6.63 6.44 -5.47
CA ALA A 540 -6.67 7.29 -6.64
C ALA A 540 -5.24 7.68 -7.04
N LEU A 541 -4.95 7.64 -8.33
CA LEU A 541 -3.73 8.16 -8.92
C LEU A 541 -4.07 9.36 -9.80
N GLY A 542 -3.27 10.41 -9.68
CA GLY A 542 -3.37 11.57 -10.54
C GLY A 542 -2.01 12.02 -11.03
N ILE A 543 -1.98 12.66 -12.21
CA ILE A 543 -0.76 13.30 -12.70
C ILE A 543 -1.01 14.74 -13.13
N ARG A 544 0.07 15.50 -13.21
CA ARG A 544 0.14 16.77 -13.94
C ARG A 544 1.53 16.93 -14.56
N LEU A 545 1.61 17.72 -15.62
CA LEU A 545 2.90 18.16 -16.15
C LEU A 545 3.36 19.41 -15.43
N GLN A 546 4.66 19.48 -15.21
CA GLN A 546 5.35 20.66 -14.76
C GLN A 546 6.47 20.94 -15.75
N ARG A 547 6.47 22.14 -16.34
CA ARG A 547 7.59 22.59 -17.17
C ARG A 547 8.85 22.63 -16.30
N SER A 548 9.92 22.00 -16.76
CA SER A 548 11.21 21.95 -16.06
C SER A 548 11.90 23.30 -16.03
#